data_AF-A0A7S2US34-F1
#
_entry.id   AF-A0A7S2US34-F1
#
_cell.length_a   1.000
_cell.length_b   1.000
_cell.length_c   1.000
_cell.angle_alpha   90.00
_cell.angle_beta   90.00
_cell.angle_gamma   90.00
#
_symmetry.space_group_name_H-M   'P 1'
#
loop_
_entity.id
_entity.type
_entity.pdbx_description
1 polymer ?
#
loop_
_entity_poly.entity_id
_entity_poly.type
_entity_poly.pdbx_seq_one_letter_code
_entity_poly.pdbx_strand_id
1 'polypeptide(L)'
;DNKSWSKLFTYVLKREEHPMVPAMVGSTRYGAVPPVIPTHNGENRRMLSSSTLKSPKWRISTILFTCGLLFIGYYMSVFDQISPMMINLDAETTGECADVDGTPDKLACCTAQDRPVLGGVDVVSYHQIPMGSPSVMGSADFQSTISTSNGDFIFYFSTQENLELFEKDHWSYAPEMGGFDAQAISSNDEYGATDVKEQLGPQVDVNQWAVIHGKLYLFGSALARRGFMLLNTKLLPIGDLRWATWYDNRWVAQFAKTPNSVFNTVCIESNDLPDYVPPPTVDLSKNKGSFHIATAEDLAPKAVKYDFDWEPPEGLVMDACESDEEKKERTKCCTDPSKPVLAGADMVDLRSLEQDTPPTFASDDIQAILKTNFQDYKFNFVSEENKNTFLEDPWKYAPILGGFCSFGIAKEKQYDRDDAVTILGPYADFPAWGIYDDHVYMFGGAGPRKFFMQEPEESIELASNRWINWFPDTGTLFDGAMNTACFHRSAAGRNG
;
A
#
# COMPACT_ATOMS: atom_id res chain seq x y z
N ASP A 1 -36.48 36.08 17.72
CA ASP A 1 -35.03 36.25 17.90
C ASP A 1 -34.26 35.81 16.68
N ASN A 2 -33.22 36.55 16.29
CA ASN A 2 -32.32 36.13 15.21
C ASN A 2 -30.96 36.84 15.33
N LYS A 3 -30.11 36.35 16.25
CA LYS A 3 -28.73 36.82 16.47
C LYS A 3 -27.85 35.67 17.00
N SER A 4 -26.92 35.19 16.18
CA SER A 4 -25.55 34.76 16.56
C SER A 4 -24.97 33.71 15.59
N TRP A 5 -24.63 34.12 14.36
CA TRP A 5 -23.86 33.31 13.40
C TRP A 5 -22.85 34.18 12.63
N SER A 6 -22.04 34.98 13.35
CA SER A 6 -21.13 35.95 12.72
C SER A 6 -19.78 36.14 13.44
N LYS A 7 -19.16 35.05 13.91
CA LYS A 7 -17.79 35.05 14.45
C LYS A 7 -17.05 33.74 14.17
N LEU A 8 -16.65 33.49 12.93
CA LEU A 8 -15.57 32.54 12.57
C LEU A 8 -15.18 32.66 11.08
N PHE A 9 -14.71 33.84 10.65
CA PHE A 9 -14.01 33.98 9.36
C PHE A 9 -13.14 35.25 9.32
N THR A 10 -12.08 35.28 10.13
CA THR A 10 -10.95 36.22 9.92
C THR A 10 -9.67 35.64 10.51
N TYR A 11 -8.89 34.94 9.68
CA TYR A 11 -7.43 34.93 9.87
C TYR A 11 -6.77 35.22 8.53
N VAL A 12 -5.76 36.09 8.57
CA VAL A 12 -5.28 36.83 7.39
C VAL A 12 -4.04 36.19 6.82
N LEU A 13 -4.00 36.09 5.48
CA LEU A 13 -2.83 35.78 4.68
C LEU A 13 -1.61 36.58 5.13
N LYS A 14 -0.59 35.89 5.65
CA LYS A 14 0.75 36.48 5.82
C LYS A 14 1.71 35.78 4.87
N ARG A 15 1.92 36.41 3.70
CA ARG A 15 3.03 36.08 2.80
C ARG A 15 4.33 36.39 3.53
N GLU A 16 5.27 35.46 3.52
CA GLU A 16 6.67 35.76 3.80
C GLU A 16 7.41 36.00 2.48
N GLU A 17 8.20 37.07 2.43
CA GLU A 17 8.99 37.45 1.27
C GLU A 17 10.43 36.95 1.47
N HIS A 18 10.93 36.13 0.54
CA HIS A 18 12.34 35.71 0.55
C HIS A 18 13.27 36.87 0.11
N PRO A 19 14.29 37.25 0.89
CA PRO A 19 15.35 38.11 0.41
C PRO A 19 16.42 37.29 -0.34
N MET A 20 16.84 37.75 -1.52
CA MET A 20 17.96 37.16 -2.26
C MET A 20 19.32 37.52 -1.64
N VAL A 21 20.18 36.50 -1.58
CA VAL A 21 21.66 36.47 -1.66
C VAL A 21 22.42 37.79 -1.80
N PRO A 22 23.53 37.97 -1.06
CA PRO A 22 24.74 38.61 -1.57
C PRO A 22 25.90 37.61 -1.73
N ALA A 23 26.47 37.55 -2.92
CA ALA A 23 27.66 36.73 -3.20
C ALA A 23 28.91 37.32 -2.53
N MET A 24 29.81 36.47 -2.02
CA MET A 24 31.15 36.88 -1.58
C MET A 24 32.25 36.29 -2.48
N VAL A 25 33.32 37.07 -2.61
CA VAL A 25 34.39 36.89 -3.59
C VAL A 25 35.65 36.35 -2.92
N GLY A 26 36.16 35.24 -3.44
CA GLY A 26 37.58 34.96 -3.69
C GLY A 26 38.59 34.86 -2.52
N SER A 27 39.38 33.77 -2.54
CA SER A 27 40.80 33.77 -2.15
C SER A 27 41.50 32.47 -2.58
N THR A 28 42.55 32.56 -3.39
CA THR A 28 43.38 31.43 -3.85
C THR A 28 44.82 31.53 -3.34
N ARG A 29 45.42 30.39 -2.96
CA ARG A 29 46.88 30.15 -2.75
C ARG A 29 47.15 28.63 -2.83
N TYR A 30 48.31 28.07 -3.23
CA TYR A 30 49.40 28.48 -4.15
C TYR A 30 50.30 27.24 -4.42
N GLY A 31 50.96 27.15 -5.59
CA GLY A 31 52.01 26.14 -5.94
C GLY A 31 51.67 25.33 -7.22
N ALA A 32 52.30 25.48 -8.40
CA ALA A 32 53.71 25.58 -8.84
C ALA A 32 54.45 24.21 -8.77
N VAL A 33 55.19 23.70 -9.78
CA VAL A 33 55.88 24.28 -10.99
C VAL A 33 55.88 23.27 -12.21
N PRO A 34 56.62 23.37 -13.35
CA PRO A 34 56.12 23.03 -14.71
C PRO A 34 57.08 22.04 -15.49
N PRO A 35 57.42 22.14 -16.81
CA PRO A 35 56.75 22.65 -18.04
C PRO A 35 56.78 21.66 -19.25
N VAL A 36 56.21 22.03 -20.41
CA VAL A 36 56.81 22.00 -21.79
C VAL A 36 55.80 22.52 -22.85
N ILE A 37 56.29 23.19 -23.90
CA ILE A 37 55.63 23.93 -25.00
C ILE A 37 56.43 23.59 -26.30
N PRO A 38 55.87 23.40 -27.54
CA PRO A 38 55.54 24.54 -28.44
C PRO A 38 54.46 24.40 -29.56
N THR A 39 53.59 25.42 -29.61
CA THR A 39 53.15 26.29 -30.75
C THR A 39 52.90 25.77 -32.19
N HIS A 40 51.80 26.27 -32.81
CA HIS A 40 51.89 27.06 -34.07
C HIS A 40 50.65 27.96 -34.38
N ASN A 41 50.91 29.10 -35.02
CA ASN A 41 50.09 30.11 -35.75
C ASN A 41 48.79 29.58 -36.44
N GLY A 42 47.75 30.32 -36.88
CA GLY A 42 47.38 31.73 -37.13
C GLY A 42 46.04 31.73 -37.95
N GLU A 43 45.36 32.79 -38.42
CA GLU A 43 45.54 34.26 -38.41
C GLU A 43 44.18 34.98 -38.69
N ASN A 44 44.06 36.24 -38.24
CA ASN A 44 43.33 37.39 -38.82
C ASN A 44 41.96 37.25 -39.54
N ARG A 45 40.90 37.88 -38.97
CA ARG A 45 40.12 38.90 -39.72
C ARG A 45 39.35 39.93 -38.85
N ARG A 46 39.60 41.21 -39.18
CA ARG A 46 39.02 42.51 -38.77
C ARG A 46 37.63 42.52 -38.07
N MET A 47 37.54 43.30 -36.98
CA MET A 47 36.33 44.04 -36.58
C MET A 47 36.49 45.53 -36.88
N LEU A 48 35.40 46.22 -37.24
CA LEU A 48 35.30 47.68 -37.27
C LEU A 48 34.47 48.15 -36.08
N SER A 49 34.85 49.29 -35.49
CA SER A 49 34.20 49.86 -34.32
C SER A 49 32.87 50.57 -34.66
N SER A 50 31.92 50.51 -33.73
CA SER A 50 30.68 51.29 -33.79
C SER A 50 30.81 52.59 -33.01
N SER A 51 30.32 53.68 -33.58
CA SER A 51 30.17 54.97 -32.91
C SER A 51 28.69 55.25 -32.57
N THR A 52 28.50 55.65 -31.33
CA THR A 52 27.39 56.44 -30.76
C THR A 52 26.37 57.07 -31.73
N LEU A 53 25.08 56.78 -31.51
CA LEU A 53 24.01 57.76 -31.75
C LEU A 53 22.80 57.58 -30.82
N LYS A 54 22.08 58.68 -30.60
CA LYS A 54 21.15 58.91 -29.49
C LYS A 54 19.74 58.39 -29.78
N SER A 55 19.02 58.01 -28.73
CA SER A 55 17.63 57.57 -28.79
C SER A 55 16.61 58.72 -28.95
N PRO A 56 15.55 58.52 -29.73
CA PRO A 56 14.28 59.23 -29.58
C PRO A 56 13.22 58.32 -28.94
N LYS A 57 12.50 58.85 -27.94
CA LYS A 57 11.26 58.24 -27.42
C LYS A 57 10.15 58.40 -28.46
N TRP A 58 9.25 57.41 -28.63
CA TRP A 58 7.77 57.56 -28.68
C TRP A 58 7.05 56.27 -29.19
N ARG A 59 5.94 55.91 -28.51
CA ARG A 59 4.78 55.09 -28.97
C ARG A 59 4.98 53.61 -29.33
N ILE A 60 4.93 52.73 -28.33
CA ILE A 60 4.71 51.26 -28.48
C ILE A 60 3.21 50.87 -28.41
N SER A 61 2.34 51.74 -27.88
CA SER A 61 0.98 51.37 -27.46
C SER A 61 -0.04 51.02 -28.57
N THR A 62 0.32 51.11 -29.85
CA THR A 62 -0.61 50.89 -30.98
C THR A 62 -0.41 49.54 -31.67
N ILE A 63 0.79 48.95 -31.62
CA ILE A 63 1.11 47.70 -32.33
C ILE A 63 0.53 46.46 -31.63
N LEU A 64 0.47 46.48 -30.29
CA LEU A 64 -0.05 45.36 -29.50
C LEU A 64 -1.56 45.13 -29.68
N PHE A 65 -2.33 46.17 -30.03
CA PHE A 65 -3.79 46.04 -30.23
C PHE A 65 -4.13 45.39 -31.57
N THR A 66 -3.32 45.62 -32.61
CA THR A 66 -3.52 45.01 -33.95
C THR A 66 -3.13 43.54 -34.02
N CYS A 67 -2.15 43.09 -33.22
CA CYS A 67 -1.78 41.67 -33.18
C CYS A 67 -2.80 40.80 -32.42
N GLY A 68 -3.42 41.33 -31.35
CA GLY A 68 -4.41 40.57 -30.57
C GLY A 68 -5.70 40.24 -31.35
N LEU A 69 -6.18 41.18 -32.17
CA LEU A 69 -7.42 40.98 -32.95
C LEU A 69 -7.26 39.96 -34.10
N LEU A 70 -6.06 39.83 -34.68
CA LEU A 70 -5.79 38.82 -35.71
C LEU A 70 -5.72 37.40 -35.14
N PHE A 71 -5.28 37.24 -33.89
CA PHE A 71 -5.26 35.93 -33.23
C PHE A 71 -6.67 35.41 -32.87
N ILE A 72 -7.57 36.30 -32.44
CA ILE A 72 -8.96 35.94 -32.11
C ILE A 72 -9.77 35.60 -33.38
N GLY A 73 -9.55 36.34 -34.47
CA GLY A 73 -10.21 36.06 -35.76
C GLY A 73 -9.86 34.69 -36.33
N TYR A 74 -8.60 34.26 -36.24
CA TYR A 74 -8.15 32.95 -36.73
C TYR A 74 -8.77 31.79 -35.93
N TYR A 75 -8.93 31.93 -34.62
CA TYR A 75 -9.56 30.89 -33.78
C TYR A 75 -11.06 30.73 -34.07
N MET A 76 -11.77 31.81 -34.38
CA MET A 76 -13.20 31.77 -34.69
C MET A 76 -13.48 31.15 -36.07
N SER A 77 -12.61 31.34 -37.07
CA SER A 77 -12.82 30.78 -38.42
C SER A 77 -12.58 29.27 -38.56
N VAL A 78 -11.95 28.64 -37.56
CA VAL A 78 -11.70 27.18 -37.57
C VAL A 78 -12.86 26.38 -36.96
N PHE A 79 -13.67 27.00 -36.10
CA PHE A 79 -14.82 26.32 -35.46
C PHE A 79 -16.07 26.21 -36.34
N ASP A 80 -16.26 27.10 -37.32
CA ASP A 80 -17.47 27.16 -38.17
C ASP A 80 -17.44 26.22 -39.41
N GLN A 81 -16.42 25.35 -39.56
CA GLN A 81 -16.31 24.44 -40.71
C GLN A 81 -16.30 22.93 -40.38
N ILE A 82 -16.60 22.54 -39.13
CA ILE A 82 -16.66 21.11 -38.73
C ILE A 82 -18.00 20.75 -38.07
N SER A 83 -19.08 20.86 -38.86
CA SER A 83 -20.33 20.11 -38.74
C SER A 83 -21.23 20.45 -39.94
N PRO A 84 -21.97 19.51 -40.53
CA PRO A 84 -22.66 18.43 -39.83
C PRO A 84 -22.35 17.02 -40.36
N MET A 85 -21.98 16.13 -39.45
CA MET A 85 -22.21 14.69 -39.62
C MET A 85 -22.66 14.10 -38.29
N MET A 86 -23.82 14.56 -37.80
CA MET A 86 -24.57 13.84 -36.77
C MET A 86 -25.09 12.54 -37.38
N ILE A 87 -24.26 11.50 -37.31
CA ILE A 87 -24.74 10.14 -37.14
C ILE A 87 -25.07 10.03 -35.65
N ASN A 88 -26.29 9.63 -35.30
CA ASN A 88 -26.57 9.17 -33.94
C ASN A 88 -25.67 7.98 -33.67
N LEU A 89 -24.65 8.15 -32.82
CA LEU A 89 -24.22 7.07 -31.95
C LEU A 89 -25.08 7.22 -30.70
N ASP A 90 -25.96 6.25 -30.48
CA ASP A 90 -26.79 6.19 -29.29
C ASP A 90 -25.91 5.94 -28.06
N ALA A 91 -26.22 6.63 -26.97
CA ALA A 91 -25.38 6.69 -25.76
C ALA A 91 -25.62 5.49 -24.84
N GLU A 92 -25.41 4.26 -25.33
CA GLU A 92 -25.76 3.02 -24.61
C GLU A 92 -24.56 2.22 -24.05
N THR A 93 -23.34 2.40 -24.55
CA THR A 93 -22.24 1.40 -24.35
C THR A 93 -21.49 1.39 -23.00
N THR A 94 -21.93 2.13 -21.97
CA THR A 94 -21.25 2.15 -20.65
C THR A 94 -22.14 1.89 -19.43
N GLY A 95 -23.39 1.45 -19.62
CA GLY A 95 -24.34 1.19 -18.51
C GLY A 95 -25.10 -0.15 -18.55
N GLU A 96 -24.87 -1.02 -19.54
CA GLU A 96 -25.83 -2.06 -19.95
C GLU A 96 -26.12 -3.18 -18.92
N CYS A 97 -25.22 -3.45 -17.97
CA CYS A 97 -25.40 -4.52 -16.99
C CYS A 97 -25.97 -4.05 -15.63
N ALA A 98 -26.36 -2.78 -15.48
CA ALA A 98 -26.80 -2.19 -14.21
C ALA A 98 -28.33 -2.11 -14.09
N ASP A 99 -28.89 -2.92 -13.18
CA ASP A 99 -30.15 -2.73 -12.44
C ASP A 99 -31.25 -1.86 -13.09
N VAL A 100 -31.85 -2.38 -14.17
CA VAL A 100 -33.24 -2.07 -14.53
C VAL A 100 -34.11 -3.26 -14.17
N ASP A 101 -35.11 -3.03 -13.30
CA ASP A 101 -36.04 -4.01 -12.70
C ASP A 101 -36.87 -4.82 -13.73
N GLY A 102 -36.23 -5.67 -14.55
CA GLY A 102 -36.93 -6.41 -15.62
C GLY A 102 -36.13 -7.48 -16.39
N THR A 103 -34.90 -7.20 -16.84
CA THR A 103 -34.06 -8.09 -17.69
C THR A 103 -32.64 -7.49 -17.80
N PRO A 104 -31.56 -8.27 -18.09
CA PRO A 104 -31.49 -9.68 -18.50
C PRO A 104 -30.74 -10.56 -17.47
N ASP A 105 -30.31 -11.76 -17.87
CA ASP A 105 -29.42 -12.62 -17.08
C ASP A 105 -28.07 -11.91 -16.85
N LYS A 106 -27.86 -11.39 -15.64
CA LYS A 106 -26.69 -10.59 -15.26
C LYS A 106 -25.39 -11.35 -15.51
N LEU A 107 -25.37 -12.66 -15.28
CA LEU A 107 -24.24 -13.52 -15.60
C LEU A 107 -23.87 -13.44 -17.09
N ALA A 108 -24.84 -13.57 -18.00
CA ALA A 108 -24.59 -13.49 -19.44
C ALA A 108 -24.06 -12.11 -19.88
N CYS A 109 -24.49 -11.03 -19.21
CA CYS A 109 -23.95 -9.68 -19.44
C CYS A 109 -22.51 -9.56 -18.94
N CYS A 110 -22.27 -9.90 -17.67
CA CYS A 110 -20.96 -9.79 -17.03
C CYS A 110 -19.87 -10.67 -17.66
N THR A 111 -20.24 -11.76 -18.34
CA THR A 111 -19.30 -12.72 -18.94
C THR A 111 -19.35 -12.71 -20.47
N ALA A 112 -19.68 -11.57 -21.07
CA ALA A 112 -19.75 -11.39 -22.51
C ALA A 112 -18.35 -11.54 -23.15
N GLN A 113 -18.22 -12.46 -24.11
CA GLN A 113 -16.94 -12.94 -24.69
C GLN A 113 -16.39 -12.05 -25.82
N ASP A 114 -17.18 -11.11 -26.30
CA ASP A 114 -16.80 -10.11 -27.31
C ASP A 114 -16.07 -8.89 -26.69
N ARG A 115 -15.87 -8.90 -25.36
CA ARG A 115 -15.23 -7.84 -24.59
C ARG A 115 -14.09 -8.44 -23.73
N PRO A 116 -13.00 -7.70 -23.51
CA PRO A 116 -11.87 -8.20 -22.73
C PRO A 116 -12.20 -8.31 -21.23
N VAL A 117 -11.54 -9.23 -20.55
CA VAL A 117 -11.62 -9.42 -19.10
C VAL A 117 -11.21 -8.14 -18.37
N LEU A 118 -11.98 -7.78 -17.34
CA LEU A 118 -11.85 -6.56 -16.55
C LEU A 118 -11.70 -5.30 -17.42
N GLY A 119 -12.47 -5.19 -18.51
CA GLY A 119 -12.43 -4.03 -19.41
C GLY A 119 -11.11 -3.86 -20.18
N GLY A 120 -10.23 -4.87 -20.16
CA GLY A 120 -8.91 -4.81 -20.78
C GLY A 120 -7.79 -4.38 -19.82
N VAL A 121 -7.99 -4.45 -18.51
CA VAL A 121 -6.91 -4.30 -17.53
C VAL A 121 -5.87 -5.43 -17.66
N ASP A 122 -4.59 -5.06 -17.58
CA ASP A 122 -3.46 -5.98 -17.53
C ASP A 122 -3.42 -6.68 -16.16
N VAL A 123 -3.93 -7.91 -16.10
CA VAL A 123 -3.98 -8.70 -14.86
C VAL A 123 -2.59 -9.09 -14.32
N VAL A 124 -1.55 -9.11 -15.15
CA VAL A 124 -0.17 -9.39 -14.71
C VAL A 124 0.40 -8.19 -13.94
N SER A 125 0.01 -6.97 -14.32
CA SER A 125 0.48 -5.73 -13.68
C SER A 125 0.18 -5.68 -12.17
N TYR A 126 -0.94 -6.25 -11.71
CA TYR A 126 -1.28 -6.32 -10.28
C TYR A 126 -0.25 -7.07 -9.44
N HIS A 127 0.49 -8.01 -10.02
CA HIS A 127 1.55 -8.76 -9.34
C HIS A 127 2.90 -8.02 -9.34
N GLN A 128 2.97 -6.85 -9.97
CA GLN A 128 4.18 -6.04 -10.17
C GLN A 128 4.12 -4.66 -9.50
N ILE A 129 2.91 -4.20 -9.11
CA ILE A 129 2.67 -2.89 -8.49
C ILE A 129 2.24 -3.04 -7.02
N PRO A 130 2.38 -2.01 -6.16
CA PRO A 130 1.92 -2.07 -4.77
C PRO A 130 0.40 -2.24 -4.66
N MET A 131 -0.08 -3.05 -3.69
CA MET A 131 -1.52 -3.31 -3.48
C MET A 131 -2.34 -2.02 -3.35
N GLY A 132 -3.42 -1.91 -4.13
CA GLY A 132 -4.30 -0.73 -4.16
C GLY A 132 -3.74 0.45 -4.95
N SER A 133 -2.64 0.26 -5.71
CA SER A 133 -2.28 1.17 -6.80
C SER A 133 -3.35 1.14 -7.90
N PRO A 134 -3.51 2.22 -8.70
CA PRO A 134 -4.41 2.19 -9.86
C PRO A 134 -4.05 1.07 -10.83
N SER A 135 -5.07 0.46 -11.44
CA SER A 135 -4.89 -0.62 -12.43
C SER A 135 -4.20 -0.12 -13.71
N VAL A 136 -3.41 -0.99 -14.36
CA VAL A 136 -2.76 -0.67 -15.64
C VAL A 136 -3.60 -1.22 -16.80
N MET A 137 -4.00 -0.38 -17.74
CA MET A 137 -4.72 -0.82 -18.94
C MET A 137 -3.78 -1.53 -19.93
N GLY A 138 -4.25 -2.63 -20.50
CA GLY A 138 -3.61 -3.31 -21.62
C GLY A 138 -4.01 -2.75 -22.99
N SER A 139 -3.39 -3.30 -24.05
CA SER A 139 -3.77 -3.06 -25.45
C SER A 139 -4.20 -4.36 -26.13
N ALA A 140 -5.12 -4.25 -27.10
CA ALA A 140 -5.44 -5.35 -28.02
C ALA A 140 -4.24 -5.80 -28.89
N ASP A 141 -3.17 -4.99 -28.97
CA ASP A 141 -1.91 -5.38 -29.60
C ASP A 141 -1.18 -6.51 -28.84
N PHE A 142 -1.39 -6.60 -27.52
CA PHE A 142 -0.84 -7.65 -26.66
C PHE A 142 -2.00 -8.37 -25.99
N GLN A 143 -2.56 -9.38 -26.67
CA GLN A 143 -3.72 -10.12 -26.17
C GLN A 143 -3.50 -11.64 -26.18
N SER A 144 -4.14 -12.33 -25.24
CA SER A 144 -4.23 -13.80 -25.19
C SER A 144 -5.67 -14.21 -24.87
N THR A 145 -5.98 -15.49 -25.01
CA THR A 145 -7.34 -16.01 -24.74
C THR A 145 -7.29 -17.26 -23.88
N ILE A 146 -8.12 -17.29 -22.83
CA ILE A 146 -8.40 -18.52 -22.07
C ILE A 146 -9.72 -19.10 -22.58
N SER A 147 -9.65 -20.30 -23.14
CA SER A 147 -10.83 -21.12 -23.43
C SER A 147 -11.28 -21.90 -22.20
N THR A 148 -12.55 -21.73 -21.82
CA THR A 148 -13.23 -22.51 -20.77
C THR A 148 -14.44 -23.26 -21.36
N SER A 149 -15.07 -24.14 -20.59
CA SER A 149 -16.34 -24.76 -20.99
C SER A 149 -17.52 -23.80 -21.04
N ASN A 150 -17.39 -22.59 -20.49
CA ASN A 150 -18.35 -21.49 -20.65
C ASN A 150 -17.98 -20.51 -21.77
N GLY A 151 -16.83 -20.71 -22.44
CA GLY A 151 -16.43 -19.97 -23.64
C GLY A 151 -15.04 -19.34 -23.57
N ASP A 152 -14.76 -18.48 -24.54
CA ASP A 152 -13.44 -17.89 -24.81
C ASP A 152 -13.34 -16.48 -24.23
N PHE A 153 -12.37 -16.24 -23.33
CA PHE A 153 -12.20 -14.97 -22.63
C PHE A 153 -10.88 -14.29 -23.00
N ILE A 154 -10.96 -13.07 -23.54
CA ILE A 154 -9.83 -12.32 -24.06
C ILE A 154 -9.19 -11.48 -22.95
N PHE A 155 -7.87 -11.55 -22.79
CA PHE A 155 -7.09 -10.75 -21.84
C PHE A 155 -6.17 -9.82 -22.61
N TYR A 156 -6.05 -8.56 -22.17
CA TYR A 156 -5.10 -7.58 -22.72
C TYR A 156 -3.95 -7.33 -21.76
N PHE A 157 -2.79 -6.99 -22.30
CA PHE A 157 -1.57 -6.71 -21.55
C PHE A 157 -0.99 -5.36 -21.97
N SER A 158 -0.32 -4.68 -21.05
CA SER A 158 0.32 -3.38 -21.29
C SER A 158 1.65 -3.51 -22.02
N THR A 159 2.25 -4.71 -21.96
CA THR A 159 3.54 -5.03 -22.58
C THR A 159 3.57 -6.45 -23.13
N GLN A 160 4.47 -6.68 -24.10
CA GLN A 160 4.82 -8.00 -24.61
C GLN A 160 5.35 -8.94 -23.51
N GLU A 161 6.09 -8.42 -22.52
CA GLU A 161 6.63 -9.21 -21.40
C GLU A 161 5.51 -9.74 -20.49
N ASN A 162 4.48 -8.92 -20.22
CA ASN A 162 3.32 -9.36 -19.45
C ASN A 162 2.48 -10.40 -20.21
N LEU A 163 2.32 -10.26 -21.53
CA LEU A 163 1.74 -11.31 -22.38
C LEU A 163 2.54 -12.62 -22.26
N GLU A 164 3.86 -12.59 -22.36
CA GLU A 164 4.72 -13.80 -22.26
C GLU A 164 4.68 -14.45 -20.87
N LEU A 165 4.58 -13.65 -19.80
CA LEU A 165 4.35 -14.15 -18.44
C LEU A 165 2.99 -14.86 -18.32
N PHE A 166 1.94 -14.27 -18.89
CA PHE A 166 0.60 -14.85 -18.88
C PHE A 166 0.51 -16.12 -19.73
N GLU A 167 1.09 -16.17 -20.93
CA GLU A 167 1.07 -17.38 -21.76
C GLU A 167 1.83 -18.55 -21.13
N LYS A 168 2.81 -18.25 -20.26
CA LYS A 168 3.59 -19.25 -19.53
C LYS A 168 2.80 -19.92 -18.40
N ASP A 169 2.03 -19.17 -17.62
CA ASP A 169 1.05 -19.73 -16.69
C ASP A 169 -0.13 -18.79 -16.36
N HIS A 170 -1.08 -18.73 -17.29
CA HIS A 170 -2.28 -17.90 -17.22
C HIS A 170 -3.07 -18.04 -15.91
N TRP A 171 -3.04 -19.20 -15.25
CA TRP A 171 -3.77 -19.43 -14.00
C TRP A 171 -3.07 -18.87 -12.75
N SER A 172 -1.83 -18.40 -12.88
CA SER A 172 -1.15 -17.67 -11.79
C SER A 172 -1.49 -16.16 -11.78
N TYR A 173 -2.18 -15.67 -12.83
CA TYR A 173 -2.54 -14.26 -13.02
C TYR A 173 -4.03 -14.01 -13.28
N ALA A 174 -4.77 -15.04 -13.71
CA ALA A 174 -6.21 -14.96 -13.86
C ALA A 174 -6.87 -14.62 -12.50
N PRO A 175 -7.84 -13.70 -12.46
CA PRO A 175 -8.45 -13.29 -11.21
C PRO A 175 -9.28 -14.42 -10.62
N GLU A 176 -9.09 -14.66 -9.32
CA GLU A 176 -9.91 -15.60 -8.55
C GLU A 176 -11.36 -15.14 -8.51
N MET A 177 -12.24 -16.12 -8.33
CA MET A 177 -13.69 -15.89 -8.39
C MET A 177 -14.11 -15.15 -9.67
N GLY A 178 -13.39 -15.38 -10.78
CA GLY A 178 -13.63 -14.77 -12.09
C GLY A 178 -13.34 -13.27 -12.20
N GLY A 179 -12.82 -12.62 -11.15
CA GLY A 179 -12.73 -11.15 -11.10
C GLY A 179 -14.06 -10.46 -10.78
N PHE A 180 -14.98 -11.18 -10.13
CA PHE A 180 -16.15 -10.62 -9.46
C PHE A 180 -15.81 -10.20 -8.03
N ASP A 181 -16.74 -9.54 -7.33
CA ASP A 181 -16.51 -9.09 -5.96
C ASP A 181 -16.32 -10.30 -5.02
N ALA A 182 -15.07 -10.50 -4.58
CA ALA A 182 -14.70 -11.62 -3.75
C ALA A 182 -15.30 -11.54 -2.34
N GLN A 183 -15.53 -10.34 -1.80
CA GLN A 183 -16.21 -10.15 -0.51
C GLN A 183 -17.68 -10.56 -0.61
N ALA A 184 -18.37 -10.14 -1.67
CA ALA A 184 -19.75 -10.52 -1.91
C ALA A 184 -19.85 -12.05 -2.07
N ILE A 185 -19.08 -12.65 -2.99
CA ILE A 185 -19.07 -14.10 -3.25
C ILE A 185 -18.70 -14.91 -2.01
N SER A 186 -17.90 -14.38 -1.09
CA SER A 186 -17.45 -15.12 0.09
C SER A 186 -18.21 -14.83 1.38
N SER A 187 -19.04 -13.78 1.41
CA SER A 187 -19.89 -13.44 2.56
C SER A 187 -21.23 -14.18 2.50
N ASN A 188 -21.82 -14.47 3.65
CA ASN A 188 -23.03 -15.31 3.69
C ASN A 188 -24.34 -14.51 3.65
N ASP A 189 -24.49 -13.44 4.44
CA ASP A 189 -25.84 -13.09 4.94
C ASP A 189 -26.27 -11.60 4.87
N GLU A 190 -25.48 -10.65 4.32
CA GLU A 190 -25.84 -9.21 4.43
C GLU A 190 -25.57 -8.29 3.22
N TYR A 191 -24.64 -8.62 2.31
CA TYR A 191 -24.21 -7.72 1.20
C TYR A 191 -24.77 -8.10 -0.19
N GLY A 192 -25.90 -8.81 -0.25
CA GLY A 192 -26.65 -9.02 -1.50
C GLY A 192 -26.14 -10.12 -2.45
N ALA A 193 -25.09 -10.86 -2.08
CA ALA A 193 -24.78 -12.12 -2.75
C ALA A 193 -25.72 -13.22 -2.24
N THR A 194 -26.72 -13.60 -3.04
CA THR A 194 -27.45 -14.85 -2.80
C THR A 194 -26.59 -16.06 -3.17
N ASP A 195 -26.96 -17.24 -2.70
CA ASP A 195 -26.28 -18.50 -3.01
C ASP A 195 -26.35 -18.94 -4.48
N VAL A 196 -26.97 -18.15 -5.37
CA VAL A 196 -27.15 -18.49 -6.79
C VAL A 196 -26.18 -17.74 -7.71
N LYS A 197 -25.58 -18.48 -8.64
CA LYS A 197 -24.49 -18.04 -9.52
C LYS A 197 -24.87 -16.90 -10.48
N GLU A 198 -26.16 -16.68 -10.68
CA GLU A 198 -26.72 -15.70 -11.62
C GLU A 198 -26.57 -14.25 -11.11
N GLN A 199 -26.23 -14.03 -9.83
CA GLN A 199 -26.19 -12.67 -9.24
C GLN A 199 -24.79 -12.06 -9.10
N LEU A 200 -23.74 -12.88 -8.94
CA LEU A 200 -22.31 -12.53 -8.99
C LEU A 200 -21.78 -11.40 -8.07
N GLY A 201 -22.60 -10.86 -7.16
CA GLY A 201 -22.24 -9.70 -6.34
C GLY A 201 -22.37 -8.35 -7.08
N PRO A 202 -21.97 -7.22 -6.47
CA PRO A 202 -21.95 -5.92 -7.13
C PRO A 202 -20.92 -5.87 -8.29
N GLN A 203 -20.92 -4.75 -9.03
CA GLN A 203 -19.84 -4.45 -9.97
C GLN A 203 -18.51 -4.27 -9.19
N VAL A 204 -17.37 -4.54 -9.83
CA VAL A 204 -16.04 -4.33 -9.22
C VAL A 204 -15.47 -2.95 -9.57
N ASP A 205 -14.74 -2.31 -8.66
CA ASP A 205 -13.79 -1.26 -9.02
C ASP A 205 -12.43 -1.95 -9.25
N VAL A 206 -11.89 -1.86 -10.46
CA VAL A 206 -10.59 -2.47 -10.82
C VAL A 206 -9.43 -1.92 -9.98
N ASN A 207 -9.57 -0.74 -9.38
CA ASN A 207 -8.59 -0.18 -8.45
C ASN A 207 -8.74 -0.74 -7.02
N GLN A 208 -9.77 -1.53 -6.73
CA GLN A 208 -9.94 -2.26 -5.46
C GLN A 208 -9.60 -3.73 -5.68
N TRP A 209 -8.33 -4.04 -5.45
CA TRP A 209 -7.77 -5.36 -5.65
C TRP A 209 -6.78 -5.72 -4.54
N ALA A 210 -6.54 -7.02 -4.37
CA ALA A 210 -5.52 -7.56 -3.49
C ALA A 210 -4.90 -8.82 -4.10
N VAL A 211 -3.60 -9.04 -3.92
CA VAL A 211 -2.94 -10.30 -4.25
C VAL A 211 -2.67 -11.06 -2.96
N ILE A 212 -3.47 -12.08 -2.68
CA ILE A 212 -3.45 -12.83 -1.42
C ILE A 212 -2.97 -14.26 -1.73
N HIS A 213 -1.93 -14.73 -1.03
CA HIS A 213 -1.29 -16.03 -1.31
C HIS A 213 -0.87 -16.21 -2.80
N GLY A 214 -0.50 -15.11 -3.47
CA GLY A 214 -0.12 -15.11 -4.89
C GLY A 214 -1.30 -15.13 -5.87
N LYS A 215 -2.54 -15.04 -5.40
CA LYS A 215 -3.77 -15.04 -6.19
C LYS A 215 -4.44 -13.65 -6.19
N LEU A 216 -4.95 -13.22 -7.34
CA LEU A 216 -5.59 -11.91 -7.52
C LEU A 216 -7.09 -11.94 -7.15
N TYR A 217 -7.53 -11.03 -6.29
CA TYR A 217 -8.94 -10.83 -5.89
C TYR A 217 -9.39 -9.39 -6.18
N LEU A 218 -10.62 -9.23 -6.66
CA LEU A 218 -11.26 -7.93 -6.99
C LEU A 218 -12.45 -7.65 -6.05
N PHE A 219 -12.79 -6.37 -5.89
CA PHE A 219 -13.82 -5.90 -4.96
C PHE A 219 -14.63 -4.74 -5.56
N GLY A 220 -15.90 -4.59 -5.18
CA GLY A 220 -16.75 -3.45 -5.59
C GLY A 220 -16.46 -2.15 -4.86
N SER A 221 -15.66 -2.17 -3.79
CA SER A 221 -15.27 -0.93 -3.10
C SER A 221 -14.06 -1.13 -2.20
N ALA A 222 -13.42 -0.02 -1.83
CA ALA A 222 -12.38 -0.01 -0.81
C ALA A 222 -12.89 -0.56 0.55
N LEU A 223 -14.19 -0.42 0.84
CA LEU A 223 -14.81 -0.99 2.03
C LEU A 223 -14.97 -2.51 1.92
N ALA A 224 -15.40 -3.02 0.76
CA ALA A 224 -15.49 -4.46 0.50
C ALA A 224 -14.10 -5.11 0.59
N ARG A 225 -13.09 -4.50 -0.03
CA ARG A 225 -11.68 -4.93 0.07
C ARG A 225 -11.21 -4.98 1.52
N ARG A 226 -11.35 -3.88 2.28
CA ARG A 226 -10.95 -3.84 3.69
C ARG A 226 -11.72 -4.86 4.53
N GLY A 227 -13.03 -5.00 4.32
CA GLY A 227 -13.86 -6.00 5.02
C GLY A 227 -13.38 -7.43 4.79
N PHE A 228 -12.95 -7.75 3.57
CA PHE A 228 -12.39 -9.06 3.22
C PHE A 228 -11.04 -9.33 3.89
N MET A 229 -10.15 -8.33 3.89
CA MET A 229 -8.86 -8.40 4.58
C MET A 229 -9.04 -8.51 6.10
N LEU A 230 -9.93 -7.70 6.69
CA LEU A 230 -10.31 -7.71 8.12
C LEU A 230 -10.97 -9.02 8.56
N LEU A 231 -11.70 -9.70 7.67
CA LEU A 231 -12.21 -11.05 7.89
C LEU A 231 -11.18 -12.14 7.58
N ASN A 232 -9.92 -11.74 7.40
CA ASN A 232 -8.75 -12.57 7.64
C ASN A 232 -8.67 -13.81 6.75
N THR A 233 -9.06 -13.68 5.48
CA THR A 233 -9.17 -14.82 4.55
C THR A 233 -10.04 -15.99 5.05
N LYS A 234 -10.75 -15.90 6.18
CA LYS A 234 -11.72 -16.92 6.66
C LYS A 234 -12.90 -17.06 5.70
N LEU A 235 -13.10 -16.02 4.91
CA LEU A 235 -14.01 -16.01 3.78
C LEU A 235 -13.45 -16.75 2.54
N LEU A 236 -12.13 -16.87 2.35
CA LEU A 236 -11.56 -17.58 1.19
C LEU A 236 -12.06 -19.03 1.08
N PRO A 237 -12.03 -19.89 2.13
CA PRO A 237 -12.60 -21.23 2.03
C PRO A 237 -14.10 -21.27 1.70
N ILE A 238 -14.85 -20.21 2.03
CA ILE A 238 -16.28 -20.09 1.75
C ILE A 238 -16.48 -19.70 0.28
N GLY A 239 -15.81 -18.64 -0.18
CA GLY A 239 -15.87 -18.20 -1.57
C GLY A 239 -15.30 -19.20 -2.55
N ASP A 240 -14.15 -19.81 -2.25
CA ASP A 240 -13.55 -20.88 -3.06
C ASP A 240 -14.50 -22.07 -3.17
N LEU A 241 -15.14 -22.49 -2.07
CA LEU A 241 -16.14 -23.56 -2.07
C LEU A 241 -17.40 -23.18 -2.85
N ARG A 242 -17.90 -21.95 -2.72
CA ARG A 242 -19.10 -21.46 -3.42
C ARG A 242 -18.83 -21.32 -4.92
N TRP A 243 -17.71 -20.72 -5.32
CA TRP A 243 -17.26 -20.58 -6.70
C TRP A 243 -17.02 -21.95 -7.36
N ALA A 244 -16.36 -22.86 -6.66
CA ALA A 244 -16.24 -24.25 -7.11
C ALA A 244 -17.62 -24.91 -7.25
N THR A 245 -18.54 -24.73 -6.30
CA THR A 245 -19.90 -25.30 -6.39
C THR A 245 -20.68 -24.76 -7.61
N TRP A 246 -20.46 -23.50 -8.00
CA TRP A 246 -21.12 -22.90 -9.16
C TRP A 246 -20.57 -23.38 -10.51
N TYR A 247 -19.25 -23.59 -10.61
CA TYR A 247 -18.55 -23.77 -11.89
C TYR A 247 -17.79 -25.09 -12.04
N ASP A 248 -17.45 -25.79 -10.96
CA ASP A 248 -16.72 -27.07 -10.99
C ASP A 248 -17.43 -28.13 -10.12
N ASN A 249 -18.23 -28.98 -10.78
CA ASN A 249 -19.11 -30.00 -10.16
C ASN A 249 -18.38 -31.16 -9.43
N ARG A 250 -17.19 -30.96 -8.86
CA ARG A 250 -16.43 -31.98 -8.14
C ARG A 250 -15.77 -31.46 -6.86
N TRP A 251 -15.91 -32.26 -5.80
CA TRP A 251 -15.36 -32.05 -4.46
C TRP A 251 -13.82 -32.14 -4.40
N VAL A 252 -13.11 -31.18 -5.00
CA VAL A 252 -11.65 -31.07 -4.91
C VAL A 252 -11.25 -29.60 -4.70
N ALA A 253 -11.37 -29.13 -3.45
CA ALA A 253 -10.89 -27.81 -3.01
C ALA A 253 -9.35 -27.74 -2.88
N GLN A 254 -8.62 -28.37 -3.82
CA GLN A 254 -7.17 -28.35 -3.93
C GLN A 254 -6.78 -28.11 -5.38
N PHE A 255 -6.55 -26.83 -5.70
CA PHE A 255 -5.78 -26.35 -6.86
C PHE A 255 -6.23 -26.84 -8.25
N ALA A 256 -7.28 -26.21 -8.77
CA ALA A 256 -7.53 -26.05 -10.20
C ALA A 256 -7.67 -24.53 -10.45
N LYS A 257 -6.99 -23.86 -11.39
CA LYS A 257 -6.88 -24.21 -12.83
C LYS A 257 -8.19 -24.75 -13.37
N THR A 258 -9.28 -24.01 -13.14
CA THR A 258 -10.66 -24.42 -13.41
C THR A 258 -11.01 -24.17 -14.89
N PRO A 259 -10.96 -25.19 -15.78
CA PRO A 259 -11.32 -25.02 -17.20
C PRO A 259 -12.83 -24.77 -17.40
N ASN A 260 -13.59 -24.60 -16.32
CA ASN A 260 -15.02 -24.38 -16.29
C ASN A 260 -15.40 -23.03 -15.66
N SER A 261 -14.44 -22.14 -15.38
CA SER A 261 -14.77 -20.83 -14.80
C SER A 261 -15.39 -19.88 -15.83
N VAL A 262 -15.78 -18.69 -15.37
CA VAL A 262 -16.16 -17.54 -16.19
C VAL A 262 -15.37 -16.34 -15.69
N PHE A 263 -15.12 -15.35 -16.56
CA PHE A 263 -14.45 -14.12 -16.18
C PHE A 263 -15.36 -12.91 -16.35
N ASN A 264 -15.22 -11.95 -15.43
CA ASN A 264 -15.88 -10.66 -15.49
C ASN A 264 -15.25 -9.81 -16.60
N THR A 265 -16.02 -9.46 -17.63
CA THR A 265 -15.57 -8.61 -18.74
C THR A 265 -16.08 -7.17 -18.61
N VAL A 266 -17.25 -6.95 -18.01
CA VAL A 266 -17.94 -5.64 -18.03
C VAL A 266 -18.71 -5.25 -16.76
N CYS A 267 -18.81 -6.10 -15.75
CA CYS A 267 -19.45 -5.74 -14.48
C CYS A 267 -18.43 -5.02 -13.58
N ILE A 268 -18.11 -3.80 -14.02
CA ILE A 268 -17.09 -2.89 -13.50
C ILE A 268 -17.75 -1.53 -13.28
N GLU A 269 -17.41 -0.81 -12.21
CA GLU A 269 -17.97 0.53 -11.97
C GLU A 269 -17.51 1.51 -13.07
N SER A 270 -18.48 2.19 -13.69
CA SER A 270 -18.27 2.92 -14.96
C SER A 270 -17.47 4.22 -14.85
N ASN A 271 -17.06 4.63 -13.64
CA ASN A 271 -16.37 5.91 -13.41
C ASN A 271 -14.87 5.86 -13.71
N ASP A 272 -14.28 4.67 -13.80
CA ASP A 272 -12.81 4.48 -13.79
C ASP A 272 -12.22 3.89 -15.09
N LEU A 273 -13.07 3.64 -16.11
CA LEU A 273 -12.60 3.22 -17.44
C LEU A 273 -12.58 4.42 -18.42
N PRO A 274 -11.47 4.66 -19.15
CA PRO A 274 -11.49 5.56 -20.31
C PRO A 274 -12.34 4.95 -21.43
N ASP A 275 -12.98 5.81 -22.24
CA ASP A 275 -13.94 5.43 -23.30
C ASP A 275 -13.48 4.22 -24.14
N TYR A 276 -14.05 3.05 -23.88
CA TYR A 276 -13.68 1.80 -24.54
C TYR A 276 -14.25 1.73 -25.96
N VAL A 277 -13.39 1.42 -26.94
CA VAL A 277 -13.77 1.18 -28.34
C VAL A 277 -13.43 -0.26 -28.70
N PRO A 278 -14.41 -1.13 -29.02
CA PRO A 278 -14.15 -2.55 -29.29
C PRO A 278 -13.34 -2.76 -30.58
N PRO A 279 -12.31 -3.62 -30.57
CA PRO A 279 -11.55 -3.98 -31.77
C PRO A 279 -12.25 -5.08 -32.61
N PRO A 280 -11.77 -5.34 -33.84
CA PRO A 280 -12.34 -6.39 -34.71
C PRO A 280 -12.06 -7.80 -34.19
N THR A 281 -12.99 -8.73 -34.43
CA THR A 281 -12.93 -10.13 -34.00
C THR A 281 -11.82 -10.95 -34.68
N VAL A 282 -11.23 -11.90 -33.93
CA VAL A 282 -10.08 -12.73 -34.35
C VAL A 282 -10.40 -14.23 -34.20
N ASP A 283 -9.90 -15.07 -35.12
CA ASP A 283 -10.09 -16.54 -35.15
C ASP A 283 -9.00 -17.26 -34.33
N LEU A 284 -9.41 -18.04 -33.34
CA LEU A 284 -8.57 -18.65 -32.30
C LEU A 284 -8.19 -20.13 -32.57
N SER A 285 -8.45 -20.66 -33.75
CA SER A 285 -8.36 -22.11 -34.07
C SER A 285 -6.96 -22.77 -34.02
N LYS A 286 -5.92 -22.15 -33.42
CA LYS A 286 -4.50 -22.52 -33.63
C LYS A 286 -3.56 -22.46 -32.40
N ASN A 287 -3.87 -23.14 -31.29
CA ASN A 287 -2.79 -23.55 -30.36
C ASN A 287 -3.12 -24.80 -29.53
N LYS A 288 -2.16 -25.75 -29.44
CA LYS A 288 -2.21 -26.92 -28.55
C LYS A 288 -0.79 -27.38 -28.16
N GLY A 289 -0.49 -27.41 -26.86
CA GLY A 289 0.73 -27.98 -26.27
C GLY A 289 0.44 -28.60 -24.90
N SER A 290 1.29 -29.50 -24.42
CA SER A 290 1.04 -30.34 -23.23
C SER A 290 2.24 -30.39 -22.27
N PHE A 291 2.00 -30.37 -20.96
CA PHE A 291 3.05 -30.39 -19.91
C PHE A 291 2.79 -31.42 -18.79
N HIS A 292 3.85 -31.72 -18.03
CA HIS A 292 3.89 -32.67 -16.90
C HIS A 292 4.05 -31.96 -15.53
N ILE A 293 3.75 -32.67 -14.43
CA ILE A 293 3.66 -32.14 -13.05
C ILE A 293 4.63 -32.91 -12.12
N ALA A 294 5.20 -32.23 -11.11
CA ALA A 294 6.11 -32.80 -10.10
C ALA A 294 5.40 -33.44 -8.88
N THR A 295 6.14 -34.14 -8.02
CA THR A 295 5.61 -35.07 -6.99
C THR A 295 5.70 -34.56 -5.55
N ALA A 296 4.83 -35.07 -4.68
CA ALA A 296 4.57 -34.56 -3.33
C ALA A 296 5.67 -34.80 -2.26
N GLU A 297 6.80 -35.44 -2.60
CA GLU A 297 7.88 -35.71 -1.63
C GLU A 297 8.79 -34.50 -1.37
N ASP A 298 8.70 -33.45 -2.19
CA ASP A 298 9.54 -32.25 -2.13
C ASP A 298 9.12 -31.21 -1.04
N LEU A 299 8.03 -31.44 -0.29
CA LEU A 299 7.30 -30.37 0.44
C LEU A 299 7.06 -30.59 1.96
N ALA A 300 7.81 -31.44 2.65
CA ALA A 300 7.58 -31.73 4.09
C ALA A 300 8.60 -31.06 5.05
N PRO A 301 8.24 -30.03 5.84
CA PRO A 301 9.13 -29.38 6.81
C PRO A 301 9.22 -30.12 8.16
N LYS A 302 10.40 -30.07 8.81
CA LYS A 302 10.62 -30.60 10.16
C LYS A 302 10.53 -29.49 11.21
N ALA A 303 9.85 -29.75 12.33
CA ALA A 303 9.76 -28.80 13.44
C ALA A 303 11.03 -28.82 14.31
N VAL A 304 11.52 -27.64 14.67
CA VAL A 304 12.64 -27.41 15.60
C VAL A 304 12.08 -26.85 16.91
N LYS A 305 12.63 -27.31 18.05
CA LYS A 305 12.42 -26.67 19.36
C LYS A 305 13.50 -25.63 19.61
N TYR A 306 13.13 -24.48 20.14
CA TYR A 306 14.04 -23.47 20.67
C TYR A 306 13.96 -23.51 22.20
N ASP A 307 15.02 -24.01 22.84
CA ASP A 307 15.32 -23.75 24.25
C ASP A 307 16.47 -22.73 24.24
N PHE A 308 16.27 -21.54 24.80
CA PHE A 308 17.24 -20.44 24.75
C PHE A 308 17.44 -19.85 26.15
N ASP A 309 18.57 -20.19 26.78
CA ASP A 309 18.96 -19.74 28.11
C ASP A 309 19.52 -18.30 28.06
N TRP A 310 18.63 -17.32 27.95
CA TRP A 310 18.99 -15.89 28.02
C TRP A 310 18.64 -15.30 29.38
N GLU A 311 19.66 -14.76 30.07
CA GLU A 311 19.47 -13.96 31.27
C GLU A 311 19.43 -12.47 30.89
N PRO A 312 18.39 -11.71 31.31
CA PRO A 312 18.33 -10.28 31.06
C PRO A 312 19.44 -9.53 31.83
N PRO A 313 19.89 -8.35 31.36
CA PRO A 313 20.88 -7.53 32.06
C PRO A 313 20.52 -7.27 33.53
N GLU A 314 21.53 -7.29 34.41
CA GLU A 314 21.33 -6.94 35.82
C GLU A 314 20.71 -5.53 35.93
N GLY A 315 19.60 -5.44 36.69
CA GLY A 315 18.86 -4.20 36.87
C GLY A 315 17.68 -3.97 35.92
N LEU A 316 17.44 -4.86 34.94
CA LEU A 316 16.25 -4.76 34.07
C LEU A 316 14.98 -5.07 34.90
N VAL A 317 14.18 -4.03 35.17
CA VAL A 317 12.92 -4.14 35.91
C VAL A 317 11.88 -4.79 35.02
N MET A 318 11.59 -6.06 35.28
CA MET A 318 10.68 -6.85 34.43
C MET A 318 9.21 -6.42 34.59
N ASP A 319 8.76 -6.06 35.79
CA ASP A 319 7.38 -5.60 36.03
C ASP A 319 7.42 -4.35 36.91
N ALA A 320 7.25 -3.18 36.32
CA ALA A 320 7.26 -1.90 37.04
C ALA A 320 5.93 -1.57 37.74
N CYS A 321 4.90 -2.42 37.60
CA CYS A 321 3.59 -2.23 38.22
C CYS A 321 3.46 -3.16 39.44
N GLU A 322 4.02 -2.74 40.58
CA GLU A 322 4.18 -3.60 41.77
C GLU A 322 2.83 -3.97 42.42
N SER A 323 1.84 -3.07 42.38
CA SER A 323 0.52 -3.26 42.99
C SER A 323 -0.60 -3.58 42.00
N ASP A 324 -1.68 -4.17 42.49
CA ASP A 324 -2.88 -4.43 41.68
C ASP A 324 -3.68 -3.15 41.36
N GLU A 325 -3.44 -2.06 42.10
CA GLU A 325 -3.89 -0.71 41.76
C GLU A 325 -3.12 -0.16 40.54
N GLU A 326 -1.80 -0.25 40.53
CA GLU A 326 -0.98 0.18 39.39
C GLU A 326 -1.27 -0.64 38.12
N LYS A 327 -1.59 -1.93 38.26
CA LYS A 327 -2.00 -2.78 37.11
C LYS A 327 -3.34 -2.37 36.48
N LYS A 328 -4.15 -1.52 37.12
CA LYS A 328 -5.37 -0.92 36.53
C LYS A 328 -5.05 0.36 35.73
N GLU A 329 -3.89 0.98 36.00
CA GLU A 329 -3.40 2.19 35.35
C GLU A 329 -1.97 1.97 34.80
N ARG A 330 -1.75 0.80 34.16
CA ARG A 330 -0.46 0.35 33.62
C ARG A 330 0.27 1.41 32.79
N THR A 331 -0.43 2.29 32.09
CA THR A 331 0.16 3.42 31.37
C THR A 331 1.14 4.21 32.25
N LYS A 332 0.84 4.44 33.53
CA LYS A 332 1.69 5.20 34.46
C LYS A 332 3.01 4.50 34.81
N CYS A 333 2.98 3.18 35.04
CA CYS A 333 4.17 2.40 35.42
C CYS A 333 4.95 1.88 34.20
N CYS A 334 4.28 1.56 33.10
CA CYS A 334 4.90 1.01 31.88
C CYS A 334 5.52 2.06 30.96
N THR A 335 5.12 3.34 31.04
CA THR A 335 5.62 4.40 30.13
C THR A 335 6.24 5.57 30.88
N ASP A 336 7.01 5.26 31.93
CA ASP A 336 7.79 6.23 32.71
C ASP A 336 8.84 6.92 31.81
N PRO A 337 8.74 8.25 31.57
CA PRO A 337 9.64 8.98 30.66
C PRO A 337 11.06 9.17 31.20
N SER A 338 11.32 8.87 32.48
CA SER A 338 12.68 8.93 33.03
C SER A 338 13.55 7.78 32.54
N LYS A 339 12.91 6.63 32.22
CA LYS A 339 13.51 5.39 31.74
C LYS A 339 13.59 5.37 30.20
N PRO A 340 14.58 4.69 29.62
CA PRO A 340 14.67 4.51 28.18
C PRO A 340 13.58 3.55 27.66
N VAL A 341 13.13 3.78 26.42
CA VAL A 341 12.24 2.88 25.68
C VAL A 341 12.86 1.49 25.59
N LEU A 342 12.02 0.46 25.74
CA LEU A 342 12.40 -0.95 25.72
C LEU A 342 13.62 -1.27 26.62
N ALA A 343 13.67 -0.64 27.79
CA ALA A 343 14.74 -0.73 28.78
C ALA A 343 16.15 -0.39 28.25
N GLY A 344 16.25 0.39 27.17
CA GLY A 344 17.53 0.79 26.58
C GLY A 344 18.07 -0.19 25.54
N ALA A 345 17.22 -1.06 24.99
CA ALA A 345 17.54 -1.78 23.76
C ALA A 345 17.89 -0.78 22.64
N ASP A 346 19.04 -0.96 21.98
CA ASP A 346 19.40 -0.17 20.81
C ASP A 346 18.57 -0.62 19.61
N MET A 347 17.61 0.22 19.23
CA MET A 347 16.65 -0.07 18.17
C MET A 347 17.25 -0.05 16.75
N VAL A 348 18.43 0.54 16.57
CA VAL A 348 19.16 0.51 15.29
C VAL A 348 19.96 -0.79 15.19
N ASP A 349 20.67 -1.15 16.27
CA ASP A 349 21.36 -2.43 16.38
C ASP A 349 20.40 -3.62 16.19
N LEU A 350 19.24 -3.57 16.84
CA LEU A 350 18.18 -4.59 16.75
C LEU A 350 17.82 -4.96 15.31
N ARG A 351 17.79 -3.97 14.40
CA ARG A 351 17.45 -4.19 12.99
C ARG A 351 18.56 -4.84 12.16
N SER A 352 19.77 -4.93 12.69
CA SER A 352 20.90 -5.65 12.09
C SER A 352 21.01 -7.11 12.57
N LEU A 353 20.31 -7.46 13.66
CA LEU A 353 20.32 -8.80 14.24
C LEU A 353 19.41 -9.77 13.47
N GLU A 354 19.68 -11.07 13.60
CA GLU A 354 18.72 -12.09 13.17
C GLU A 354 17.46 -12.04 14.05
N GLN A 355 16.29 -12.28 13.46
CA GLN A 355 15.03 -12.34 14.20
C GLN A 355 15.10 -13.40 15.34
N ASP A 356 14.52 -13.10 16.49
CA ASP A 356 14.71 -13.83 17.78
C ASP A 356 16.10 -13.71 18.43
N THR A 357 17.00 -12.87 17.92
CA THR A 357 18.19 -12.50 18.71
C THR A 357 17.77 -11.49 19.80
N PRO A 358 18.21 -11.64 21.05
CA PRO A 358 18.02 -10.59 22.07
C PRO A 358 18.67 -9.28 21.62
N PRO A 359 18.03 -8.11 21.85
CA PRO A 359 18.65 -6.82 21.52
C PRO A 359 19.93 -6.60 22.34
N THR A 360 20.86 -5.85 21.77
CA THR A 360 21.93 -5.26 22.57
C THR A 360 21.36 -4.11 23.39
N PHE A 361 21.57 -4.16 24.71
CA PHE A 361 21.17 -3.10 25.64
C PHE A 361 22.32 -2.09 25.80
N ALA A 362 22.02 -0.83 25.59
CA ALA A 362 22.97 0.28 25.66
C ALA A 362 22.93 0.99 27.03
N SER A 363 24.10 1.48 27.47
CA SER A 363 24.21 2.36 28.64
C SER A 363 23.53 3.71 28.41
N ASP A 364 23.41 4.51 29.47
CA ASP A 364 22.86 5.86 29.41
C ASP A 364 23.87 6.92 28.90
N ASP A 365 25.07 6.52 28.48
CA ASP A 365 26.12 7.41 27.97
C ASP A 365 25.77 8.07 26.61
N ILE A 366 25.07 7.34 25.73
CA ILE A 366 24.75 7.77 24.36
C ILE A 366 23.23 7.73 24.18
N GLN A 367 22.59 8.90 24.16
CA GLN A 367 21.13 9.02 24.16
C GLN A 367 20.58 9.97 23.10
N ALA A 368 19.34 9.70 22.67
CA ALA A 368 18.48 10.63 21.95
C ALA A 368 17.14 10.80 22.68
N ILE A 369 16.50 11.96 22.48
CA ILE A 369 15.11 12.20 22.90
C ILE A 369 14.26 12.31 21.64
N LEU A 370 13.31 11.37 21.50
CA LEU A 370 12.24 11.43 20.50
C LEU A 370 11.07 12.20 21.11
N LYS A 371 10.60 13.23 20.42
CA LYS A 371 9.45 14.03 20.86
C LYS A 371 8.17 13.52 20.21
N THR A 372 7.14 13.33 21.01
CA THR A 372 5.83 12.84 20.57
C THR A 372 4.74 13.76 21.12
N ASN A 373 3.53 13.76 20.54
CA ASN A 373 2.40 14.50 21.12
C ASN A 373 1.91 13.91 22.45
N PHE A 374 2.28 12.65 22.77
CA PHE A 374 1.99 12.03 24.06
C PHE A 374 2.99 12.45 25.15
N GLN A 375 4.30 12.20 24.94
CA GLN A 375 5.40 12.67 25.80
C GLN A 375 6.78 12.56 25.13
N ASP A 376 7.82 13.15 25.72
CA ASP A 376 9.21 12.95 25.28
C ASP A 376 9.72 11.56 25.73
N TYR A 377 10.33 10.81 24.81
CA TYR A 377 10.87 9.46 25.03
C TYR A 377 12.39 9.39 24.84
N LYS A 378 13.06 8.68 25.76
CA LYS A 378 14.50 8.47 25.75
C LYS A 378 14.86 7.16 25.04
N PHE A 379 15.84 7.20 24.15
CA PHE A 379 16.46 6.03 23.51
C PHE A 379 17.96 6.01 23.84
N ASN A 380 18.49 4.82 24.14
CA ASN A 380 19.93 4.58 24.36
C ASN A 380 20.53 3.90 23.11
N PHE A 381 21.82 4.11 22.84
CA PHE A 381 22.52 3.52 21.69
C PHE A 381 23.91 3.00 22.07
N VAL A 382 24.35 1.91 21.42
CA VAL A 382 25.69 1.35 21.65
C VAL A 382 26.80 2.15 20.97
N SER A 383 26.42 3.05 20.04
CA SER A 383 27.35 3.91 19.30
C SER A 383 26.71 5.25 18.94
N GLU A 384 27.54 6.27 18.73
CA GLU A 384 27.11 7.55 18.14
C GLU A 384 26.64 7.38 16.68
N GLU A 385 27.12 6.36 15.97
CA GLU A 385 26.66 6.04 14.61
C GLU A 385 25.19 5.62 14.63
N ASN A 386 24.82 4.66 15.49
CA ASN A 386 23.44 4.22 15.67
C ASN A 386 22.53 5.38 16.11
N LYS A 387 22.97 6.19 17.07
CA LYS A 387 22.23 7.39 17.50
C LYS A 387 21.98 8.37 16.34
N ASN A 388 22.98 8.62 15.49
CA ASN A 388 22.82 9.50 14.34
C ASN A 388 21.87 8.88 13.29
N THR A 389 21.99 7.59 13.01
CA THR A 389 21.07 6.84 12.13
C THR A 389 19.62 6.91 12.63
N PHE A 390 19.39 6.79 13.94
CA PHE A 390 18.07 6.98 14.55
C PHE A 390 17.55 8.41 14.38
N LEU A 391 18.41 9.43 14.51
CA LEU A 391 18.01 10.84 14.38
C LEU A 391 17.68 11.25 12.93
N GLU A 392 18.15 10.50 11.92
CA GLU A 392 17.81 10.71 10.52
C GLU A 392 16.38 10.26 10.19
N ASP A 393 15.92 9.14 10.75
CA ASP A 393 14.56 8.61 10.58
C ASP A 393 14.09 7.84 11.84
N PRO A 394 13.64 8.53 12.90
CA PRO A 394 13.36 7.89 14.18
C PRO A 394 12.18 6.92 14.14
N TRP A 395 11.22 7.14 13.23
CA TRP A 395 9.99 6.34 13.16
C TRP A 395 10.19 4.97 12.49
N LYS A 396 11.22 4.85 11.64
CA LYS A 396 11.73 3.58 11.13
C LYS A 396 12.31 2.66 12.22
N TYR A 397 12.80 3.22 13.33
CA TYR A 397 13.45 2.45 14.40
C TYR A 397 12.62 2.37 15.68
N ALA A 398 11.81 3.38 16.00
CA ALA A 398 10.90 3.35 17.15
C ALA A 398 9.94 2.14 17.04
N PRO A 399 9.68 1.43 18.14
CA PRO A 399 8.80 0.28 18.10
C PRO A 399 7.35 0.74 17.92
N ILE A 400 6.70 0.27 16.85
CA ILE A 400 5.31 0.60 16.57
C ILE A 400 4.40 0.00 17.67
N LEU A 401 3.21 0.58 17.87
CA LEU A 401 2.31 0.19 18.96
C LEU A 401 2.99 0.29 20.34
N GLY A 402 3.92 1.24 20.46
CA GLY A 402 4.67 1.54 21.68
C GLY A 402 5.63 0.46 22.16
N GLY A 403 5.89 -0.61 21.39
CA GLY A 403 6.70 -1.73 21.88
C GLY A 403 6.01 -2.58 22.97
N PHE A 404 4.68 -2.62 22.96
CA PHE A 404 3.88 -3.64 23.66
C PHE A 404 3.61 -4.84 22.75
N CYS A 405 3.05 -5.92 23.28
CA CYS A 405 2.72 -7.12 22.49
C CYS A 405 1.68 -6.82 21.41
N SER A 406 2.13 -6.69 20.16
CA SER A 406 1.31 -6.33 19.01
C SER A 406 0.18 -7.35 18.75
N PHE A 407 0.42 -8.64 19.01
CA PHE A 407 -0.62 -9.67 18.94
C PHE A 407 -1.74 -9.47 19.96
N GLY A 408 -1.42 -9.09 21.19
CA GLY A 408 -2.43 -8.81 22.20
C GLY A 408 -3.26 -7.58 21.82
N ILE A 409 -2.60 -6.51 21.35
CA ILE A 409 -3.26 -5.31 20.83
C ILE A 409 -4.13 -5.64 19.62
N ALA A 410 -3.75 -6.62 18.77
CA ALA A 410 -4.55 -7.05 17.64
C ALA A 410 -5.76 -7.94 18.02
N LYS A 411 -5.54 -9.02 18.78
CA LYS A 411 -6.45 -10.19 18.81
C LYS A 411 -6.99 -10.56 20.18
N GLU A 412 -6.45 -10.04 21.29
CA GLU A 412 -6.89 -10.45 22.63
C GLU A 412 -8.11 -9.64 23.11
N LYS A 413 -9.23 -10.34 23.33
CA LYS A 413 -10.53 -9.74 23.72
C LYS A 413 -10.53 -8.88 24.99
N GLN A 414 -9.54 -9.06 25.87
CA GLN A 414 -9.42 -8.26 27.09
C GLN A 414 -9.12 -6.78 26.78
N TYR A 415 -8.71 -6.46 25.56
CA TYR A 415 -8.41 -5.12 25.05
C TYR A 415 -9.53 -4.50 24.20
N ASP A 416 -10.67 -5.18 24.05
CA ASP A 416 -11.89 -4.64 23.39
C ASP A 416 -12.73 -3.74 24.31
N ARG A 417 -12.18 -3.29 25.44
CA ARG A 417 -12.89 -2.52 26.48
C ARG A 417 -12.49 -1.05 26.48
N ASP A 418 -13.41 -0.19 26.91
CA ASP A 418 -13.19 1.26 27.03
C ASP A 418 -12.02 1.64 27.96
N ASP A 419 -11.66 0.79 28.92
CA ASP A 419 -10.52 0.98 29.84
C ASP A 419 -9.18 0.49 29.27
N ALA A 420 -9.14 -0.11 28.08
CA ALA A 420 -7.93 -0.72 27.54
C ALA A 420 -6.77 0.28 27.32
N VAL A 421 -7.05 1.57 27.13
CA VAL A 421 -6.05 2.65 27.08
C VAL A 421 -5.27 2.83 28.40
N THR A 422 -5.87 2.52 29.55
CA THR A 422 -5.16 2.59 30.86
C THR A 422 -4.38 1.30 31.15
N ILE A 423 -4.70 0.21 30.44
CA ILE A 423 -4.08 -1.10 30.61
C ILE A 423 -2.91 -1.27 29.63
N LEU A 424 -3.00 -0.75 28.40
CA LEU A 424 -2.09 -1.00 27.28
C LEU A 424 -1.99 -2.49 26.90
N GLY A 425 -1.41 -2.80 25.74
CA GLY A 425 -1.21 -4.19 25.29
C GLY A 425 -0.41 -5.04 26.28
N PRO A 426 -0.35 -6.38 26.13
CA PRO A 426 0.43 -7.22 27.02
C PRO A 426 1.91 -6.83 27.00
N TYR A 427 2.66 -7.27 28.02
CA TYR A 427 4.10 -7.05 28.10
C TYR A 427 4.79 -7.62 26.85
N ALA A 428 5.80 -6.90 26.35
CA ALA A 428 6.72 -7.47 25.37
C ALA A 428 7.67 -8.45 26.07
N ASP A 429 8.15 -9.46 25.35
CA ASP A 429 9.18 -10.39 25.82
C ASP A 429 10.41 -10.26 24.92
N PHE A 430 11.61 -10.37 25.48
CA PHE A 430 12.82 -10.47 24.69
C PHE A 430 13.22 -11.95 24.61
N PRO A 431 13.45 -12.52 23.41
CA PRO A 431 13.74 -11.82 22.15
C PRO A 431 12.56 -11.79 21.15
N ALA A 432 11.31 -11.77 21.60
CA ALA A 432 10.15 -11.92 20.73
C ALA A 432 9.79 -10.62 19.99
N TRP A 433 10.51 -10.33 18.91
CA TRP A 433 10.26 -9.20 18.00
C TRP A 433 10.20 -9.66 16.53
N GLY A 434 9.86 -8.73 15.63
CA GLY A 434 9.96 -8.92 14.18
C GLY A 434 9.85 -7.60 13.43
N ILE A 435 10.36 -7.56 12.20
CA ILE A 435 10.20 -6.42 11.30
C ILE A 435 9.17 -6.78 10.24
N TYR A 436 8.22 -5.89 9.99
CA TYR A 436 7.24 -6.01 8.91
C TYR A 436 6.92 -4.63 8.35
N ASP A 437 6.76 -4.51 7.04
CA ASP A 437 6.54 -3.23 6.33
C ASP A 437 7.49 -2.11 6.80
N ASP A 438 8.78 -2.43 6.88
CA ASP A 438 9.86 -1.56 7.39
C ASP A 438 9.73 -1.07 8.86
N HIS A 439 8.80 -1.61 9.67
CA HIS A 439 8.58 -1.22 11.08
C HIS A 439 8.86 -2.37 12.07
N VAL A 440 9.28 -2.02 13.30
CA VAL A 440 9.59 -2.98 14.38
C VAL A 440 8.38 -3.26 15.26
N TYR A 441 7.97 -4.52 15.34
CA TYR A 441 6.88 -5.03 16.18
C TYR A 441 7.41 -5.87 17.34
N MET A 442 6.84 -5.69 18.53
CA MET A 442 7.19 -6.43 19.75
C MET A 442 6.07 -7.41 20.13
N PHE A 443 6.41 -8.53 20.77
CA PHE A 443 5.47 -9.59 21.12
C PHE A 443 5.75 -10.12 22.52
N GLY A 444 4.71 -10.59 23.23
CA GLY A 444 4.84 -11.22 24.54
C GLY A 444 5.37 -12.65 24.51
N GLY A 445 6.14 -13.01 23.47
CA GLY A 445 6.69 -14.34 23.25
C GLY A 445 6.58 -14.82 21.79
N ALA A 446 7.35 -15.85 21.45
CA ALA A 446 7.41 -16.42 20.10
C ALA A 446 6.05 -17.00 19.63
N GLY A 447 5.21 -17.48 20.55
CA GLY A 447 3.86 -17.96 20.26
C GLY A 447 2.93 -16.85 19.73
N PRO A 448 2.66 -15.80 20.52
CA PRO A 448 1.93 -14.60 20.07
C PRO A 448 2.45 -14.03 18.74
N ARG A 449 3.78 -13.93 18.56
CA ARG A 449 4.35 -13.52 17.28
C ARG A 449 3.99 -14.48 16.15
N LYS A 450 4.13 -15.80 16.34
CA LYS A 450 3.79 -16.78 15.31
C LYS A 450 2.33 -16.64 14.86
N PHE A 451 1.41 -16.39 15.77
CA PHE A 451 0.00 -16.13 15.42
C PHE A 451 -0.18 -14.79 14.69
N PHE A 452 0.52 -13.73 15.10
CA PHE A 452 0.52 -12.45 14.37
C PHE A 452 1.02 -12.61 12.93
N MET A 453 2.14 -13.32 12.76
CA MET A 453 2.82 -13.55 11.48
C MET A 453 2.14 -14.60 10.58
N GLN A 454 1.07 -15.25 11.03
CA GLN A 454 0.20 -16.01 10.12
C GLN A 454 -0.63 -15.07 9.24
N GLU A 455 -0.95 -13.88 9.75
CA GLU A 455 -1.99 -12.98 9.23
C GLU A 455 -1.53 -11.51 9.38
N PRO A 456 -0.28 -11.14 8.98
CA PRO A 456 0.36 -9.94 9.48
C PRO A 456 -0.38 -8.65 9.11
N GLU A 457 -0.93 -8.53 7.89
CA GLU A 457 -1.64 -7.32 7.45
C GLU A 457 -2.87 -7.02 8.31
N GLU A 458 -3.76 -8.00 8.53
CA GLU A 458 -4.96 -7.84 9.37
C GLU A 458 -4.60 -7.73 10.86
N SER A 459 -3.57 -8.44 11.32
CA SER A 459 -3.03 -8.26 12.67
C SER A 459 -2.49 -6.84 12.91
N ILE A 460 -1.82 -6.25 11.90
CA ILE A 460 -1.35 -4.87 11.94
C ILE A 460 -2.51 -3.90 11.89
N GLU A 461 -3.48 -4.08 10.97
CA GLU A 461 -4.65 -3.20 10.85
C GLU A 461 -5.48 -3.18 12.15
N LEU A 462 -5.76 -4.35 12.74
CA LEU A 462 -6.49 -4.44 14.00
C LEU A 462 -5.75 -3.76 15.16
N ALA A 463 -4.45 -4.03 15.30
CA ALA A 463 -3.67 -3.39 16.35
C ALA A 463 -3.55 -1.87 16.13
N SER A 464 -3.39 -1.45 14.87
CA SER A 464 -3.26 -0.05 14.44
C SER A 464 -4.52 0.75 14.74
N ASN A 465 -5.67 0.24 14.31
CA ASN A 465 -6.98 0.85 14.58
C ASN A 465 -7.25 0.94 16.08
N ARG A 466 -6.92 -0.11 16.85
CA ARG A 466 -7.07 -0.11 18.32
C ARG A 466 -6.15 0.92 18.98
N TRP A 467 -4.90 1.01 18.53
CA TRP A 467 -3.91 1.96 19.06
C TRP A 467 -4.27 3.41 18.79
N ILE A 468 -4.68 3.74 17.56
CA ILE A 468 -5.15 5.10 17.21
C ILE A 468 -6.38 5.48 18.04
N ASN A 469 -7.30 4.54 18.28
CA ASN A 469 -8.46 4.76 19.14
C ASN A 469 -8.10 4.94 20.64
N TRP A 470 -6.98 4.40 21.10
CA TRP A 470 -6.45 4.66 22.45
C TRP A 470 -5.78 6.03 22.57
N PHE A 471 -5.18 6.54 21.49
CA PHE A 471 -4.48 7.82 21.45
C PHE A 471 -5.07 8.77 20.39
N PRO A 472 -6.37 9.12 20.48
CA PRO A 472 -7.08 9.87 19.44
C PRO A 472 -6.52 11.28 19.24
N ASP A 473 -5.95 11.88 20.29
CA ASP A 473 -5.33 13.21 20.26
C ASP A 473 -4.00 13.24 19.49
N THR A 474 -3.37 12.08 19.27
CA THR A 474 -2.07 11.95 18.59
C THR A 474 -2.24 11.45 17.14
N GLY A 475 -3.31 10.70 16.87
CA GLY A 475 -3.82 10.43 15.53
C GLY A 475 -2.91 9.59 14.63
N THR A 476 -1.82 9.01 15.16
CA THR A 476 -0.87 8.20 14.40
C THR A 476 -0.37 7.01 15.22
N LEU A 477 0.22 6.02 14.54
CA LEU A 477 0.73 4.78 15.13
C LEU A 477 1.99 4.94 15.97
N PHE A 478 2.66 6.07 15.79
CA PHE A 478 4.01 6.37 16.26
C PHE A 478 4.01 7.16 17.56
N ASP A 479 2.92 7.87 17.81
CA ASP A 479 2.90 9.06 18.64
C ASP A 479 2.11 8.83 19.95
N GLY A 480 1.91 7.56 20.32
CA GLY A 480 1.26 7.10 21.53
C GLY A 480 2.23 6.65 22.62
N ALA A 481 1.73 5.94 23.64
CA ALA A 481 2.53 5.60 24.81
C ALA A 481 3.57 4.48 24.53
N MET A 482 4.86 4.73 24.75
CA MET A 482 5.94 3.72 24.55
C MET A 482 6.34 3.01 25.86
N ASN A 483 6.53 1.69 25.77
CA ASN A 483 6.95 0.80 26.83
C ASN A 483 8.40 1.06 27.25
N THR A 484 8.61 1.52 28.48
CA THR A 484 9.93 1.75 29.08
C THR A 484 10.26 0.76 30.20
N ALA A 485 9.28 -0.01 30.71
CA ALA A 485 9.43 -0.71 32.00
C ALA A 485 8.55 -1.98 32.22
N CYS A 486 7.89 -2.52 31.19
CA CYS A 486 6.94 -3.62 31.33
C CYS A 486 7.24 -4.78 30.37
N PHE A 487 7.89 -5.82 30.90
CA PHE A 487 8.44 -6.94 30.14
C PHE A 487 8.04 -8.30 30.73
N HIS A 488 7.81 -9.30 29.88
CA HIS A 488 7.57 -10.64 30.40
C HIS A 488 8.86 -11.19 31.02
N ARG A 489 8.75 -11.64 32.28
CA ARG A 489 9.73 -12.56 32.85
C ARG A 489 9.55 -13.90 32.13
N SER A 490 10.33 -14.10 31.06
CA SER A 490 10.38 -15.34 30.29
C SER A 490 10.53 -16.52 31.26
N ALA A 491 9.71 -17.56 31.01
CA ALA A 491 9.23 -18.42 32.09
C ALA A 491 10.19 -19.56 32.49
N ALA A 492 11.50 -19.29 32.59
CA ALA A 492 12.54 -20.22 33.01
C ALA A 492 12.36 -20.85 34.42
N GLY A 493 11.29 -20.47 35.14
CA GLY A 493 10.91 -21.01 36.45
C GLY A 493 9.47 -21.51 36.59
N ARG A 494 8.65 -21.60 35.52
CA ARG A 494 7.27 -22.14 35.60
C ARG A 494 7.15 -23.56 35.04
N ASN A 495 7.93 -24.47 35.61
CA ASN A 495 7.56 -25.89 35.68
C ASN A 495 6.79 -26.12 36.99
N GLY A 496 5.45 -26.18 36.91
CA GLY A 496 4.54 -26.42 38.03
C GLY A 496 3.20 -26.92 37.53
#